data_AF-A0A0F8YYV9-F1
#
_entry.id   AF-A0A0F8YYV9-F1
#
_cell.length_a   1.000
_cell.length_b   1.000
_cell.length_c   1.000
_cell.angle_alpha   90.00
_cell.angle_beta   90.00
_cell.angle_gamma   90.00
#
_symmetry.space_group_name_H-M   'P 1'
#
loop_
_entity.id
_entity.type
_entity.pdbx_description
1 polymer ?
#
loop_
_entity_poly.entity_id
_entity_poly.type
_entity_poly.pdbx_seq_one_letter_code
_entity_poly.pdbx_strand_id
1 'polypeptide(L)'
;QLATQIQGILELHDMQYVRIELKGSVLEGSVLEGGQNKDKAKIGLNRILTKNENLKFVQTQDITFSQNLMMIDSHMSEIAAEMVKVYYLGFQTTVQELALHVEKNDPLNMGNHKHFYEHKVQEFLLAVAFGMQPSKAWNGSYETHGGYIVVKENGELACYHVYDRDKFRKFLFMNTKFETPSTTRHKFGKIYEREGKKYIKLNLQIRFKN
;
A
#
# COMPACT_ATOMS: atom_id res chain seq x y z
N GLN A 1 6.19 30.44 -6.14
CA GLN A 1 5.32 30.05 -7.27
C GLN A 1 5.68 28.67 -7.83
N LEU A 2 6.97 28.30 -8.05
CA LEU A 2 7.33 26.91 -8.41
C LEU A 2 7.31 25.90 -7.25
N ALA A 3 7.57 26.34 -6.02
CA ALA A 3 7.44 25.50 -4.82
C ALA A 3 6.00 24.96 -4.61
N THR A 4 5.01 25.64 -5.19
CA THR A 4 3.58 25.33 -5.08
C THR A 4 3.14 24.24 -6.09
N GLN A 5 3.87 24.05 -7.19
CA GLN A 5 3.53 23.02 -8.20
C GLN A 5 3.97 21.61 -7.79
N ILE A 6 5.05 21.49 -7.00
CA ILE A 6 5.48 20.20 -6.44
C ILE A 6 4.52 19.76 -5.33
N GLN A 7 4.01 20.70 -4.54
CA GLN A 7 2.98 20.43 -3.55
C GLN A 7 1.65 20.01 -4.20
N GLY A 8 1.32 20.49 -5.41
CA GLY A 8 0.10 20.11 -6.12
C GLY A 8 0.13 18.74 -6.82
N ILE A 9 1.30 18.20 -7.19
CA ILE A 9 1.43 16.92 -7.90
C ILE A 9 1.88 15.77 -6.98
N LEU A 10 2.65 16.08 -5.92
CA LEU A 10 3.25 15.10 -5.01
C LEU A 10 2.69 15.16 -3.58
N GLU A 11 1.59 15.89 -3.37
CA GLU A 11 0.72 15.57 -2.26
C GLU A 11 0.01 14.24 -2.57
N LEU A 12 0.68 13.14 -2.23
CA LEU A 12 0.03 11.89 -1.81
C LEU A 12 -1.01 12.12 -0.67
N HIS A 13 -1.23 13.37 -0.23
CA HIS A 13 -2.30 13.79 0.65
C HIS A 13 -3.69 13.52 0.06
N ASP A 14 -3.81 13.37 -1.27
CA ASP A 14 -5.06 12.98 -1.94
C ASP A 14 -5.23 11.46 -2.13
N MET A 15 -4.28 10.62 -1.73
CA MET A 15 -4.61 9.23 -1.41
C MET A 15 -5.38 9.22 -0.08
N GLN A 16 -6.63 9.68 -0.16
CA GLN A 16 -7.63 9.56 0.87
C GLN A 16 -7.84 8.08 1.14
N TYR A 17 -7.11 7.57 2.14
CA TYR A 17 -7.38 6.37 2.91
C TYR A 17 -8.11 5.27 2.17
N VAL A 18 -7.37 4.38 1.53
CA VAL A 18 -8.01 3.21 0.94
C VAL A 18 -8.17 2.13 1.99
N ARG A 19 -9.42 1.72 2.25
CA ARG A 19 -9.71 0.61 3.15
C ARG A 19 -9.66 -0.73 2.42
N ILE A 20 -8.81 -1.60 2.92
CA ILE A 20 -8.74 -3.01 2.55
C ILE A 20 -9.36 -3.82 3.67
N GLU A 21 -10.27 -4.71 3.30
CA GLU A 21 -10.91 -5.62 4.23
C GLU A 21 -10.23 -6.98 4.20
N LEU A 22 -9.79 -7.40 5.39
CA LEU A 22 -9.20 -8.71 5.61
C LEU A 22 -10.12 -9.51 6.53
N LYS A 23 -10.19 -10.83 6.30
CA LYS A 23 -10.98 -11.76 7.10
C LYS A 23 -10.09 -12.81 7.75
N GLY A 24 -10.41 -13.16 8.99
CA GLY A 24 -9.74 -14.20 9.78
C GLY A 24 -10.68 -14.86 10.78
N SER A 25 -10.17 -15.83 11.53
CA SER A 25 -10.90 -16.57 12.56
C SER A 25 -10.22 -16.38 13.93
N VAL A 26 -10.82 -15.62 14.86
CA VAL A 26 -10.29 -15.44 16.22
C VAL A 26 -11.09 -16.32 17.18
N LEU A 27 -10.46 -17.20 17.94
CA LEU A 27 -11.10 -17.91 19.06
C LEU A 27 -11.23 -16.99 20.28
N GLU A 28 -12.35 -17.09 20.99
CA GLU A 28 -12.55 -16.42 22.28
C GLU A 28 -11.48 -16.90 23.29
N GLY A 29 -10.76 -15.96 23.91
CA GLY A 29 -9.95 -16.23 25.10
C GLY A 29 -8.43 -16.48 24.92
N SER A 30 -7.74 -15.87 23.96
CA SER A 30 -6.27 -16.04 23.86
C SER A 30 -5.47 -15.16 24.84
N VAL A 31 -5.02 -15.78 25.94
CA VAL A 31 -3.83 -15.39 26.71
C VAL A 31 -2.58 -15.79 25.91
N LEU A 32 -1.56 -14.93 25.82
CA LEU A 32 -0.38 -15.16 24.97
C LEU A 32 0.91 -15.38 25.77
N GLU A 33 1.45 -16.60 25.72
CA GLU A 33 2.87 -16.88 26.00
C GLU A 33 3.82 -16.25 24.95
N GLY A 34 5.08 -16.11 25.34
CA GLY A 34 6.10 -15.25 24.74
C GLY A 34 6.69 -15.76 23.43
N GLY A 35 6.91 -14.83 22.50
CA GLY A 35 7.67 -15.01 21.27
C GLY A 35 8.00 -13.64 20.71
N GLN A 36 9.27 -13.42 20.43
CA GLN A 36 9.90 -12.09 20.28
C GLN A 36 9.23 -11.23 19.19
N ASN A 37 9.15 -9.91 19.44
CA ASN A 37 8.56 -8.83 18.62
C ASN A 37 7.04 -8.52 18.78
N LYS A 38 6.46 -8.68 19.99
CA LYS A 38 5.10 -8.18 20.27
C LYS A 38 4.96 -6.64 20.19
N ASP A 39 6.07 -5.90 20.25
CA ASP A 39 6.07 -4.43 20.43
C ASP A 39 6.02 -3.59 19.15
N LYS A 40 6.05 -4.20 17.94
CA LYS A 40 6.14 -3.45 16.67
C LYS A 40 4.84 -3.34 15.88
N ALA A 41 3.76 -3.99 16.30
CA ALA A 41 2.49 -3.96 15.58
C ALA A 41 1.88 -2.55 15.61
N LYS A 42 1.68 -1.94 14.44
CA LYS A 42 1.31 -0.51 14.34
C LYS A 42 -0.06 -0.17 14.93
N ILE A 43 -0.96 -1.14 15.02
CA ILE A 43 -2.28 -1.00 15.66
C ILE A 43 -2.57 -2.16 16.64
N GLY A 44 -1.53 -2.85 17.10
CA GLY A 44 -1.70 -4.05 17.93
C GLY A 44 -2.29 -5.23 17.15
N LEU A 45 -2.16 -5.27 15.81
CA LEU A 45 -2.65 -6.38 14.97
C LEU A 45 -2.18 -7.75 15.49
N ASN A 46 -0.95 -7.83 16.01
CA ASN A 46 -0.37 -9.05 16.58
C ASN A 46 -0.99 -9.47 17.93
N ARG A 47 -1.71 -8.57 18.61
CA ARG A 47 -2.52 -8.90 19.82
C ARG A 47 -3.89 -9.44 19.44
N ILE A 48 -4.30 -9.19 18.21
CA ILE A 48 -5.61 -9.46 17.66
C ILE A 48 -5.58 -10.74 16.83
N LEU A 49 -4.45 -11.03 16.19
CA LEU A 49 -4.22 -12.22 15.38
C LEU A 49 -3.28 -13.16 16.11
N THR A 50 -3.65 -14.44 16.22
CA THR A 50 -2.71 -15.47 16.69
C THR A 50 -1.70 -15.82 15.59
N LYS A 51 -0.55 -16.41 15.95
CA LYS A 51 0.50 -16.86 15.01
C LYS A 51 -0.02 -17.78 13.88
N ASN A 52 -1.19 -18.40 14.06
CA ASN A 52 -1.79 -19.36 13.13
C ASN A 52 -2.96 -18.79 12.31
N GLU A 53 -3.27 -17.49 12.42
CA GLU A 53 -4.38 -16.88 11.70
C GLU A 53 -3.94 -16.26 10.37
N ASN A 54 -4.44 -16.85 9.29
CA ASN A 54 -4.29 -16.32 7.94
C ASN A 54 -5.34 -15.23 7.68
N LEU A 55 -4.95 -13.97 7.86
CA LEU A 55 -5.70 -12.86 7.29
C LEU A 55 -5.72 -13.00 5.76
N LYS A 56 -6.92 -13.13 5.20
CA LYS A 56 -7.13 -13.20 3.75
C LYS A 56 -7.81 -11.93 3.27
N PHE A 57 -7.36 -11.45 2.10
CA PHE A 57 -8.04 -10.38 1.39
C PHE A 57 -9.49 -10.78 1.07
N VAL A 58 -10.42 -9.85 1.28
CA VAL A 58 -11.83 -10.01 0.92
C VAL A 58 -12.18 -9.07 -0.21
N GLN A 59 -11.97 -7.77 0.00
CA GLN A 59 -12.35 -6.71 -0.92
C GLN A 59 -11.70 -5.38 -0.50
N THR A 60 -11.64 -4.45 -1.44
CA THR A 60 -11.49 -3.03 -1.12
C THR A 60 -12.84 -2.52 -0.62
N GLN A 61 -12.86 -1.47 0.20
CA GLN A 61 -14.12 -0.88 0.64
C GLN A 61 -14.84 -0.13 -0.49
N ASP A 62 -14.07 0.47 -1.39
CA ASP A 62 -14.58 1.21 -2.54
C ASP A 62 -14.41 0.38 -3.81
N ILE A 63 -15.51 0.18 -4.56
CA ILE A 63 -15.51 -0.58 -5.81
C ILE A 63 -14.73 0.15 -6.91
N THR A 64 -14.77 1.48 -6.93
CA THR A 64 -14.02 2.33 -7.86
C THR A 64 -12.53 2.10 -7.66
N PHE A 65 -12.07 2.03 -6.41
CA PHE A 65 -10.67 1.70 -6.16
C PHE A 65 -10.31 0.30 -6.62
N SER A 66 -11.18 -0.70 -6.39
CA SER A 66 -10.96 -2.06 -6.91
C SER A 66 -10.83 -2.07 -8.44
N GLN A 67 -11.66 -1.31 -9.14
CA GLN A 67 -11.66 -1.19 -10.59
C GLN A 67 -10.39 -0.48 -11.09
N ASN A 68 -9.96 0.59 -10.40
CA ASN A 68 -8.73 1.28 -10.72
C ASN A 68 -7.50 0.40 -10.52
N LEU A 69 -7.48 -0.43 -9.46
CA LEU A 69 -6.43 -1.43 -9.27
C LEU A 69 -6.45 -2.48 -10.38
N MET A 70 -7.63 -2.96 -10.77
CA MET A 70 -7.80 -3.92 -11.86
C MET A 70 -7.32 -3.39 -13.22
N MET A 71 -7.44 -2.08 -13.46
CA MET A 71 -6.87 -1.42 -14.65
C MET A 71 -5.33 -1.50 -14.70
N ILE A 72 -4.67 -1.63 -13.55
CA ILE A 72 -3.21 -1.79 -13.45
C ILE A 72 -2.85 -3.26 -13.63
N ASP A 73 -3.50 -4.14 -12.86
CA ASP A 73 -3.36 -5.58 -12.95
C ASP A 73 -4.57 -6.27 -12.29
N SER A 74 -5.05 -7.37 -12.87
CA SER A 74 -6.19 -8.13 -12.36
C SER A 74 -6.05 -8.58 -10.91
N HIS A 75 -4.82 -8.78 -10.41
CA HIS A 75 -4.51 -9.18 -9.04
C HIS A 75 -3.90 -8.06 -8.18
N MET A 76 -3.97 -6.82 -8.64
CA MET A 76 -3.35 -5.69 -7.92
C MET A 76 -3.97 -5.47 -6.54
N SER A 77 -5.25 -5.79 -6.36
CA SER A 77 -5.95 -5.71 -5.07
C SER A 77 -5.35 -6.67 -4.04
N GLU A 78 -5.06 -7.90 -4.45
CA GLU A 78 -4.45 -8.94 -3.63
C GLU A 78 -3.01 -8.58 -3.24
N ILE A 79 -2.23 -8.08 -4.20
CA ILE A 79 -0.86 -7.61 -3.97
C ILE A 79 -0.86 -6.45 -2.97
N ALA A 80 -1.72 -5.44 -3.18
CA ALA A 80 -1.83 -4.29 -2.29
C ALA A 80 -2.28 -4.71 -0.87
N ALA A 81 -3.23 -5.65 -0.78
CA ALA A 81 -3.71 -6.19 0.48
C ALA A 81 -2.62 -6.93 1.26
N GLU A 82 -1.78 -7.72 0.57
CA GLU A 82 -0.64 -8.38 1.19
C GLU A 82 0.36 -7.37 1.74
N MET A 83 0.71 -6.33 0.97
CA MET A 83 1.59 -5.25 1.45
C MET A 83 1.01 -4.55 2.69
N VAL A 84 -0.28 -4.24 2.70
CA VAL A 84 -0.97 -3.63 3.85
C VAL A 84 -0.94 -4.56 5.06
N LYS A 85 -1.19 -5.85 4.87
CA LYS A 85 -1.12 -6.85 5.93
C LYS A 85 0.28 -6.87 6.56
N VAL A 86 1.33 -6.99 5.75
CA VAL A 86 2.72 -7.03 6.20
C VAL A 86 3.10 -5.76 6.96
N TYR A 87 2.66 -4.60 6.46
CA TYR A 87 2.88 -3.31 7.11
C TYR A 87 2.27 -3.26 8.52
N TYR A 88 0.99 -3.63 8.68
CA TYR A 88 0.30 -3.55 9.97
C TYR A 88 0.72 -4.62 10.98
N LEU A 89 1.27 -5.75 10.52
CA LEU A 89 1.95 -6.74 11.37
C LEU A 89 3.26 -6.21 11.97
N GLY A 90 3.77 -5.06 11.49
CA GLY A 90 4.92 -4.38 12.06
C GLY A 90 6.26 -4.83 11.50
N PHE A 91 6.28 -5.51 10.34
CA PHE A 91 7.51 -6.04 9.77
C PHE A 91 8.37 -4.97 9.10
N GLN A 92 7.78 -4.19 8.20
CA GLN A 92 8.49 -3.30 7.29
C GLN A 92 7.68 -2.03 7.03
N THR A 93 8.33 -0.97 6.56
CA THR A 93 7.65 0.30 6.26
C THR A 93 7.91 0.81 4.86
N THR A 94 9.09 0.55 4.29
CA THR A 94 9.39 1.02 2.94
C THR A 94 8.70 0.15 1.90
N VAL A 95 8.33 0.75 0.75
CA VAL A 95 7.67 -0.01 -0.31
C VAL A 95 8.55 -1.13 -0.84
N GLN A 96 9.86 -0.89 -0.95
CA GLN A 96 10.83 -1.91 -1.36
C GLN A 96 10.84 -3.13 -0.42
N GLU A 97 10.89 -2.92 0.89
CA GLU A 97 10.90 -4.01 1.87
C GLU A 97 9.57 -4.77 1.90
N LEU A 98 8.45 -4.05 1.76
CA LEU A 98 7.12 -4.65 1.67
C LEU A 98 6.99 -5.52 0.42
N ALA A 99 7.38 -5.02 -0.75
CA ALA A 99 7.37 -5.78 -2.00
C ALA A 99 8.27 -7.02 -1.94
N LEU A 100 9.45 -6.91 -1.34
CA LEU A 100 10.34 -8.06 -1.13
C LEU A 100 9.71 -9.11 -0.20
N HIS A 101 8.94 -8.69 0.80
CA HIS A 101 8.21 -9.62 1.67
C HIS A 101 7.07 -10.31 0.92
N VAL A 102 6.33 -9.56 0.09
CA VAL A 102 5.29 -10.13 -0.79
C VAL A 102 5.90 -11.15 -1.75
N GLU A 103 7.04 -10.84 -2.36
CA GLU A 103 7.76 -11.76 -3.26
C GLU A 103 8.15 -13.06 -2.56
N LYS A 104 8.57 -13.00 -1.28
CA LYS A 104 8.89 -14.19 -0.48
C LYS A 104 7.66 -15.02 -0.10
N ASN A 105 6.53 -14.37 0.14
CA ASN A 105 5.28 -15.04 0.50
C ASN A 105 4.54 -15.59 -0.72
N ASP A 106 4.80 -15.02 -1.89
CA ASP A 106 4.20 -15.37 -3.17
C ASP A 106 2.67 -15.58 -3.10
N PRO A 107 1.87 -14.56 -2.72
CA PRO A 107 0.44 -14.71 -2.48
C PRO A 107 -0.36 -15.18 -3.71
N LEU A 108 0.18 -15.02 -4.91
CA LEU A 108 -0.43 -15.43 -6.18
C LEU A 108 0.15 -16.75 -6.74
N ASN A 109 1.11 -17.38 -6.05
CA ASN A 109 1.78 -18.60 -6.49
C ASN A 109 2.43 -18.47 -7.89
N MET A 110 3.09 -17.34 -8.15
CA MET A 110 3.80 -17.08 -9.41
C MET A 110 5.11 -17.88 -9.52
N GLY A 111 5.58 -18.49 -8.43
CA GLY A 111 6.81 -19.27 -8.39
C GLY A 111 8.06 -18.38 -8.46
N ASN A 112 9.12 -18.88 -9.09
CA ASN A 112 10.44 -18.24 -9.12
C ASN A 112 10.58 -17.07 -10.12
N HIS A 113 9.49 -16.41 -10.51
CA HIS A 113 9.57 -15.24 -11.38
C HIS A 113 10.09 -14.03 -10.60
N LYS A 114 11.42 -13.97 -10.46
CA LYS A 114 12.12 -12.86 -9.82
C LYS A 114 11.63 -11.55 -10.42
N HIS A 115 11.25 -10.60 -9.56
CA HIS A 115 10.78 -9.25 -9.90
C HIS A 115 9.31 -9.13 -10.32
N PHE A 116 8.51 -10.20 -10.24
CA PHE A 116 7.09 -10.08 -10.58
C PHE A 116 6.38 -9.06 -9.68
N TYR A 117 6.47 -9.23 -8.35
CA TYR A 117 5.78 -8.33 -7.42
C TYR A 117 6.43 -6.95 -7.39
N GLU A 118 7.76 -6.88 -7.50
CA GLU A 118 8.48 -5.62 -7.63
C GLU A 118 7.93 -4.80 -8.80
N HIS A 119 7.79 -5.42 -9.98
CA HIS A 119 7.28 -4.76 -11.17
C HIS A 119 5.83 -4.30 -10.98
N LYS A 120 4.95 -5.15 -10.44
CA LYS A 120 3.53 -4.77 -10.21
C LYS A 120 3.39 -3.60 -9.24
N VAL A 121 4.15 -3.61 -8.15
CA VAL A 121 4.15 -2.51 -7.17
C VAL A 121 4.69 -1.23 -7.79
N GLN A 122 5.72 -1.33 -8.62
CA GLN A 122 6.27 -0.21 -9.37
C GLN A 122 5.25 0.43 -10.34
N GLU A 123 4.49 -0.39 -11.07
CA GLU A 123 3.42 0.08 -11.97
C GLU A 123 2.25 0.70 -11.18
N PHE A 124 1.93 0.16 -10.00
CA PHE A 124 0.95 0.75 -9.09
C PHE A 124 1.36 2.15 -8.59
N LEU A 125 2.61 2.31 -8.13
CA LEU A 125 3.13 3.62 -7.71
C LEU A 125 3.09 4.63 -8.86
N LEU A 126 3.38 4.18 -10.07
CA LEU A 126 3.38 5.02 -11.24
C LEU A 126 1.97 5.49 -11.62
N ALA A 127 0.98 4.59 -11.59
CA ALA A 127 -0.42 4.92 -11.81
C ALA A 127 -0.90 5.99 -10.81
N VAL A 128 -0.57 5.82 -9.52
CA VAL A 128 -0.88 6.80 -8.47
C VAL A 128 -0.18 8.14 -8.75
N ALA A 129 1.10 8.12 -9.11
CA ALA A 129 1.85 9.33 -9.43
C ALA A 129 1.32 10.08 -10.68
N PHE A 130 0.64 9.38 -11.59
CA PHE A 130 0.13 9.92 -12.84
C PHE A 130 -1.38 10.19 -12.86
N GLY A 131 -1.99 10.31 -11.68
CA GLY A 131 -3.36 10.81 -11.52
C GLY A 131 -4.41 9.74 -11.25
N MET A 132 -4.02 8.48 -11.02
CA MET A 132 -4.97 7.52 -10.46
C MET A 132 -5.38 7.97 -9.05
N GLN A 133 -6.66 8.30 -8.89
CA GLN A 133 -7.25 8.67 -7.61
C GLN A 133 -8.12 7.52 -7.11
N PRO A 134 -8.07 7.13 -5.83
CA PRO A 134 -8.85 6.00 -5.35
C PRO A 134 -10.37 6.13 -5.49
N SER A 135 -10.89 7.34 -5.36
CA SER A 135 -12.32 7.67 -5.33
C SER A 135 -12.91 8.07 -6.69
N LYS A 136 -12.09 8.13 -7.76
CA LYS A 136 -12.51 8.56 -9.09
C LYS A 136 -12.15 7.48 -10.10
N ALA A 137 -13.10 7.10 -10.96
CA ALA A 137 -12.85 6.11 -11.99
C ALA A 137 -11.68 6.55 -12.88
N TRP A 138 -10.68 5.68 -13.01
CA TRP A 138 -9.48 5.92 -13.78
C TRP A 138 -9.51 5.12 -15.08
N ASN A 139 -9.28 5.80 -16.19
CA ASN A 139 -9.33 5.20 -17.54
C ASN A 139 -7.96 4.69 -18.02
N GLY A 140 -6.94 4.66 -17.14
CA GLY A 140 -5.58 4.26 -17.50
C GLY A 140 -4.76 5.36 -18.18
N SER A 141 -5.32 6.55 -18.39
CA SER A 141 -4.59 7.66 -19.01
C SER A 141 -3.72 8.38 -17.97
N TYR A 142 -2.51 8.76 -18.39
CA TYR A 142 -1.61 9.58 -17.59
C TYR A 142 -1.89 11.06 -17.88
N GLU A 143 -2.29 11.81 -16.86
CA GLU A 143 -2.73 13.21 -17.03
C GLU A 143 -1.55 14.16 -17.38
N THR A 144 -0.31 13.73 -17.19
CA THR A 144 0.90 14.58 -17.30
C THR A 144 1.70 14.31 -18.59
N HIS A 145 1.50 15.16 -19.59
CA HIS A 145 2.18 15.07 -20.89
C HIS A 145 3.52 15.85 -20.95
N GLY A 146 3.95 16.49 -19.84
CA GLY A 146 5.05 17.48 -19.84
C GLY A 146 6.37 17.09 -19.18
N GLY A 147 6.48 15.88 -18.60
CA GLY A 147 7.64 15.50 -17.77
C GLY A 147 7.47 15.91 -16.30
N TYR A 148 8.38 15.41 -15.45
CA TYR A 148 8.36 15.55 -13.99
C TYR A 148 9.62 16.27 -13.52
N ILE A 149 9.45 17.16 -12.56
CA ILE A 149 10.54 17.80 -11.86
C ILE A 149 10.55 17.23 -10.44
N VAL A 150 11.56 16.44 -10.12
CA VAL A 150 11.81 15.94 -8.76
C VAL A 150 12.92 16.78 -8.17
N VAL A 151 12.71 17.32 -6.97
CA VAL A 151 13.76 18.06 -6.24
C VAL A 151 14.25 17.14 -5.13
N LYS A 152 15.56 16.90 -5.08
CA LYS A 152 16.20 16.15 -3.99
C LYS A 152 16.27 17.03 -2.73
N GLU A 153 16.45 16.42 -1.56
CA GLU A 153 16.60 17.13 -0.27
C GLU A 153 17.73 18.17 -0.27
N ASN A 154 18.80 17.92 -1.04
CA ASN A 154 19.92 18.86 -1.22
C ASN A 154 19.61 20.02 -2.19
N GLY A 155 18.36 20.18 -2.64
CA GLY A 155 17.96 21.21 -3.59
C GLY A 155 18.34 20.92 -5.05
N GLU A 156 18.94 19.76 -5.35
CA GLU A 156 19.31 19.38 -6.71
C GLU A 156 18.05 19.00 -7.51
N LEU A 157 17.96 19.58 -8.71
CA LEU A 157 16.86 19.31 -9.63
C LEU A 157 17.13 18.01 -10.41
N ALA A 158 16.32 16.99 -10.16
CA ALA A 158 16.18 15.83 -11.03
C ALA A 158 14.98 16.05 -11.96
N CYS A 159 15.22 16.61 -13.15
CA CYS A 159 14.23 16.65 -14.22
C CYS A 159 14.13 15.27 -14.87
N TYR A 160 13.00 14.59 -14.69
CA TYR A 160 12.64 13.41 -15.46
C TYR A 160 11.75 13.83 -16.62
N HIS A 161 12.25 13.81 -17.85
CA HIS A 161 11.35 13.81 -18.99
C HIS A 161 10.57 12.48 -19.01
N VAL A 162 9.35 12.50 -19.56
CA VAL A 162 8.51 11.30 -19.79
C VAL A 162 9.29 10.13 -20.43
N TYR A 163 10.38 10.43 -21.14
CA TYR A 163 11.28 9.47 -21.76
C TYR A 163 12.07 8.55 -20.81
N ASP A 164 12.19 8.88 -19.52
CA ASP A 164 12.85 7.99 -18.54
C ASP A 164 11.88 7.49 -17.46
N ARG A 165 10.76 6.93 -17.92
CA ARG A 165 9.75 6.25 -17.12
C ARG A 165 10.36 5.24 -16.15
N ASP A 166 11.38 4.50 -16.60
CA ASP A 166 12.04 3.49 -15.78
C ASP A 166 12.80 4.10 -14.61
N LYS A 167 13.55 5.20 -14.80
CA LYS A 167 14.18 5.89 -13.67
C LYS A 167 13.16 6.49 -12.72
N PHE A 168 12.09 7.08 -13.22
CA PHE A 168 11.05 7.65 -12.36
C PHE A 168 10.33 6.55 -11.56
N ARG A 169 9.98 5.43 -12.19
CA ARG A 169 9.39 4.25 -11.54
C ARG A 169 10.29 3.70 -10.43
N LYS A 170 11.60 3.56 -10.71
CA LYS A 170 12.60 3.16 -9.69
C LYS A 170 12.70 4.20 -8.58
N PHE A 171 12.68 5.49 -8.90
CA PHE A 171 12.73 6.55 -7.91
C PHE A 171 11.54 6.45 -6.93
N LEU A 172 10.30 6.31 -7.44
CA LEU A 172 9.12 6.13 -6.58
C LEU A 172 9.26 4.91 -5.67
N PHE A 173 9.68 3.78 -6.22
CA PHE A 173 9.85 2.53 -5.47
C PHE A 173 10.88 2.63 -4.35
N MET A 174 12.00 3.31 -4.62
CA MET A 174 13.10 3.46 -3.66
C MET A 174 12.83 4.56 -2.63
N ASN A 175 11.95 5.52 -2.91
CA ASN A 175 11.75 6.70 -2.07
C ASN A 175 10.37 6.79 -1.42
N THR A 176 9.55 5.74 -1.45
CA THR A 176 8.24 5.72 -0.79
C THR A 176 8.15 4.71 0.37
N LYS A 177 7.23 4.98 1.29
CA LYS A 177 6.93 4.15 2.47
C LYS A 177 5.44 4.22 2.82
N PHE A 178 4.96 3.18 3.50
CA PHE A 178 3.61 3.16 4.07
C PHE A 178 3.57 3.97 5.36
N GLU A 179 2.43 4.60 5.63
CA GLU A 179 2.17 5.37 6.84
C GLU A 179 0.86 4.90 7.52
N THR A 180 0.80 5.06 8.85
CA THR A 180 -0.41 4.79 9.61
C THR A 180 -1.13 6.11 9.85
N PRO A 181 -2.31 6.31 9.27
CA PRO A 181 -3.09 7.48 9.57
C PRO A 181 -3.74 7.42 10.95
N SER A 182 -4.28 8.56 11.40
CA SER A 182 -5.04 8.63 12.65
C SER A 182 -6.19 7.61 12.67
N THR A 183 -6.09 6.60 13.53
CA THR A 183 -7.11 5.55 13.67
C THR A 183 -8.45 6.10 14.16
N THR A 184 -8.44 7.15 14.98
CA THR A 184 -9.64 7.83 15.48
C THR A 184 -10.36 8.63 14.40
N ARG A 185 -9.61 9.39 13.58
CA ARG A 185 -10.20 10.17 12.47
C ARG A 185 -10.78 9.27 11.38
N HIS A 186 -10.11 8.16 11.07
CA HIS A 186 -10.44 7.33 9.92
C HIS A 186 -11.17 6.02 10.25
N LYS A 187 -11.44 5.74 11.53
CA LYS A 187 -12.26 4.61 11.99
C LYS A 187 -11.89 3.25 11.34
N PHE A 188 -10.60 2.92 11.36
CA PHE A 188 -10.06 1.64 10.87
C PHE A 188 -9.26 0.93 11.97
N GLY A 189 -8.87 -0.32 11.73
CA GLY A 189 -8.04 -1.09 12.67
C GLY A 189 -8.78 -1.75 13.82
N LYS A 190 -10.13 -1.78 13.77
CA LYS A 190 -10.97 -2.51 14.72
C LYS A 190 -11.53 -3.77 14.06
N ILE A 191 -11.53 -4.88 14.80
CA ILE A 191 -12.27 -6.07 14.38
C ILE A 191 -13.76 -5.80 14.49
N TYR A 192 -14.50 -6.30 13.51
CA TYR A 192 -15.95 -6.37 13.54
C TYR A 192 -16.40 -7.75 13.04
N GLU A 193 -17.62 -8.14 13.37
CA GLU A 193 -18.18 -9.45 13.03
C GLU A 193 -19.34 -9.30 12.05
N ARG A 194 -19.42 -10.23 11.09
CA ARG A 194 -20.53 -10.36 10.14
C ARG A 194 -20.74 -11.83 9.85
N GLU A 195 -21.97 -12.33 10.00
CA GLU A 195 -22.34 -13.72 9.68
C GLU A 195 -21.43 -14.76 10.38
N GLY A 196 -21.08 -14.54 11.65
CA GLY A 196 -20.21 -15.43 12.43
C GLY A 196 -18.72 -15.39 12.04
N LYS A 197 -18.31 -14.42 11.21
CA LYS A 197 -16.93 -14.29 10.72
C LYS A 197 -16.36 -12.93 11.11
N LYS A 198 -15.06 -12.90 11.43
CA LYS A 198 -14.38 -11.68 11.88
C LYS A 198 -13.63 -11.01 10.73
N TYR A 199 -13.73 -9.69 10.69
CA TYR A 199 -13.20 -8.84 9.65
C TYR A 199 -12.46 -7.67 10.27
N ILE A 200 -11.48 -7.13 9.55
CA ILE A 200 -10.77 -5.91 9.91
C ILE A 200 -10.59 -5.04 8.67
N LYS A 201 -10.82 -3.74 8.85
CA LYS A 201 -10.52 -2.72 7.83
C LYS A 201 -9.19 -2.08 8.14
N LEU A 202 -8.28 -2.07 7.17
CA LEU A 202 -6.95 -1.46 7.26
C LEU A 202 -6.79 -0.38 6.19
N ASN A 203 -6.05 0.68 6.50
CA ASN A 203 -5.83 1.78 5.57
C ASN A 203 -4.51 1.61 4.80
N LEU A 204 -4.55 1.73 3.48
CA LEU A 204 -3.37 2.00 2.68
C LEU A 204 -3.14 3.50 2.62
N GLN A 205 -1.94 3.92 3.03
CA GLN A 205 -1.45 5.28 2.84
C GLN A 205 0.03 5.19 2.49
N ILE A 206 0.44 5.89 1.42
CA ILE A 206 1.81 5.93 0.93
C ILE A 206 2.29 7.38 0.98
N ARG A 207 3.55 7.59 1.34
CA ARG A 207 4.22 8.89 1.27
C ARG A 207 5.69 8.73 0.90
N PHE A 208 6.38 9.82 0.61
CA PHE A 208 7.82 9.81 0.47
C PHE A 208 8.54 9.48 1.79
N LYS A 209 9.73 8.88 1.67
CA LYS A 209 10.72 8.84 2.74
C LYS A 209 11.15 10.29 2.99
N ASN A 210 11.36 10.62 4.26
CA ASN A 210 11.89 11.93 4.66
C ASN A 210 13.40 11.82 4.77
#